data_AF-A0A937Z603-F1
#
_entry.id   AF-A0A937Z603-F1
#
_cell.length_a   1.000
_cell.length_b   1.000
_cell.length_c   1.000
_cell.angle_alpha   90.00
_cell.angle_beta   90.00
_cell.angle_gamma   90.00
#
_symmetry.space_group_name_H-M   'P 1'
#
loop_
_entity.id
_entity.type
_entity.pdbx_description
1 polymer ?
#
loop_
_entity_poly.entity_id
_entity_poly.type
_entity_poly.pdbx_seq_one_letter_code
_entity_poly.pdbx_strand_id
1 'polypeptide(L)'
;MIRIQEEAFDVAAELERLKSGNRDIGGVTIFVGSVRDFSDARDVAAMTLEHYPGMTEKALQEIDAEAHRRWPLAATLIVHRHGRLLPGEDIVLVMAASAHRDAAF
;
A
#
# COMPACT_ATOMS: atom_id res chain seq x y z
N MET A 1 -5.79 6.96 3.28
CA MET A 1 -5.66 6.30 4.61
C MET A 1 -4.30 5.63 4.69
N ILE A 2 -3.60 5.72 5.83
CA ILE A 2 -2.26 5.12 6.00
C ILE A 2 -2.28 4.23 7.24
N ARG A 3 -1.75 3.01 7.12
CA ARG A 3 -1.58 2.07 8.23
C ARG A 3 -0.21 1.40 8.17
N ILE A 4 0.45 1.35 9.32
CA ILE A 4 1.64 0.55 9.55
C ILE A 4 1.27 -0.52 10.56
N GLN A 5 1.48 -1.80 10.22
CA GLN A 5 1.00 -2.93 11.01
C GLN A 5 1.93 -4.15 10.86
N GLU A 6 1.78 -5.18 11.68
CA GLU A 6 2.55 -6.42 11.53
C GLU A 6 1.74 -7.48 10.75
N GLU A 7 0.42 -7.46 10.95
CA GLU A 7 -0.53 -8.43 10.45
C GLU A 7 -0.68 -8.34 8.92
N ALA A 8 -0.96 -9.49 8.30
CA ALA A 8 -1.34 -9.54 6.91
C ALA A 8 -2.60 -8.71 6.63
N PHE A 9 -2.70 -8.17 5.43
CA PHE A 9 -3.89 -7.48 4.93
C PHE A 9 -4.60 -8.34 3.87
N ASP A 10 -5.91 -8.18 3.75
CA ASP A 10 -6.71 -8.78 2.69
C ASP A 10 -7.02 -7.71 1.63
N VAL A 11 -6.42 -7.87 0.45
CA VAL A 11 -6.53 -6.91 -0.66
C VAL A 11 -7.98 -6.70 -1.09
N ALA A 12 -8.78 -7.77 -1.16
CA ALA A 12 -10.17 -7.66 -1.58
C ALA A 12 -11.01 -6.93 -0.52
N ALA A 13 -10.81 -7.26 0.76
CA ALA A 13 -11.49 -6.59 1.85
C ALA A 13 -11.13 -5.09 1.93
N GLU A 14 -9.87 -4.73 1.66
CA GLU A 14 -9.45 -3.33 1.60
C GLU A 14 -10.03 -2.58 0.40
N LEU A 15 -10.12 -3.23 -0.76
CA LEU A 15 -10.71 -2.64 -1.96
C LEU A 15 -12.20 -2.32 -1.74
N GLU A 16 -12.93 -3.26 -1.14
CA GLU A 16 -14.34 -3.05 -0.81
C GLU A 16 -14.52 -1.94 0.23
N ARG A 17 -13.64 -1.86 1.24
CA ARG A 17 -13.61 -0.74 2.20
C ARG A 17 -13.35 0.60 1.51
N LEU A 18 -12.36 0.67 0.62
CA LEU A 18 -11.97 1.89 -0.10
C LEU A 18 -13.13 2.43 -0.96
N LYS A 19 -13.90 1.54 -1.58
CA LYS A 19 -15.03 1.88 -2.46
C LYS A 19 -16.34 2.13 -1.71
N SER A 20 -16.44 1.67 -0.47
CA SER A 20 -17.69 1.67 0.29
C SER A 20 -18.30 3.08 0.36
N GLY A 21 -19.52 3.22 -0.15
CA GLY A 21 -20.27 4.48 -0.13
C GLY A 21 -19.85 5.52 -1.17
N ASN A 22 -18.78 5.31 -1.94
CA ASN A 22 -18.32 6.25 -2.96
C ASN A 22 -18.60 5.73 -4.38
N ARG A 23 -19.62 6.30 -5.03
CA ARG A 23 -20.05 5.92 -6.39
C ARG A 23 -19.30 6.66 -7.50
N ASP A 24 -18.47 7.64 -7.16
CA ASP A 24 -17.72 8.44 -8.12
C ASP A 24 -16.39 7.79 -8.51
N ILE A 25 -16.02 6.68 -7.85
CA ILE A 25 -14.83 5.88 -8.20
C ILE A 25 -15.14 5.05 -9.45
N GLY A 26 -14.51 5.42 -10.57
CA GLY A 26 -14.59 4.70 -11.84
C GLY A 26 -13.38 3.79 -12.10
N GLY A 27 -12.28 3.95 -11.37
CA GLY A 27 -11.10 3.10 -11.47
C GLY A 27 -10.28 3.07 -10.17
N VAL A 28 -9.67 1.91 -9.90
CA VAL A 28 -8.72 1.71 -8.80
C VAL A 28 -7.50 0.99 -9.34
N THR A 29 -6.32 1.57 -9.11
CA THR A 29 -5.04 0.90 -9.34
C THR A 29 -4.53 0.36 -8.03
N ILE A 30 -4.05 -0.89 -8.05
CA ILE A 30 -3.57 -1.60 -6.88
C ILE A 30 -2.14 -2.06 -7.16
N PHE A 31 -1.24 -1.74 -6.23
CA PHE A 31 0.10 -2.29 -6.16
C PHE A 31 0.24 -3.12 -4.89
N VAL A 32 0.68 -4.37 -5.04
CA VAL A 32 1.05 -5.25 -3.93
C VAL A 32 2.51 -5.62 -4.11
N GLY A 33 3.33 -5.29 -3.11
CA GLY A 33 4.72 -5.71 -3.05
C GLY A 33 4.86 -6.88 -2.10
N SER A 34 5.48 -7.97 -2.54
CA SER A 34 5.66 -9.20 -1.77
C SER A 34 7.14 -9.55 -1.61
N VAL A 35 7.48 -10.31 -0.57
CA VAL A 35 8.86 -10.77 -0.33
C VAL A 35 9.28 -11.72 -1.45
N ARG A 36 10.40 -11.41 -2.11
CA ARG A 36 11.01 -12.30 -3.10
C ARG A 36 11.86 -13.36 -2.41
N ASP A 37 11.89 -14.56 -2.97
CA ASP A 37 12.70 -15.69 -2.51
C ASP A 37 14.17 -15.62 -2.95
N PHE A 38 14.53 -14.66 -3.81
CA PHE A 38 15.91 -14.42 -4.24
C PHE A 38 16.36 -12.97 -4.03
N SER A 39 17.66 -12.81 -3.81
CA SER A 39 18.39 -11.54 -3.85
C SER A 39 19.66 -11.69 -4.69
N ASP A 40 20.29 -10.59 -5.08
CA ASP A 40 21.50 -10.57 -5.93
C ASP A 40 22.68 -11.42 -5.38
N ALA A 41 22.63 -11.87 -4.13
CA ALA A 41 23.72 -12.58 -3.47
C ALA A 41 23.35 -13.93 -2.82
N ARG A 42 22.07 -14.33 -2.73
CA ARG A 42 21.60 -15.62 -2.14
C ARG A 42 20.06 -15.73 -2.07
N ASP A 43 19.57 -16.96 -1.85
CA ASP A 43 18.19 -17.26 -1.46
C ASP A 43 17.82 -16.57 -0.14
N VAL A 44 16.65 -15.93 -0.09
CA VAL A 44 16.17 -15.17 1.07
C VAL A 44 15.30 -16.07 1.93
N ALA A 45 15.76 -16.41 3.14
CA ALA A 45 14.96 -17.22 4.08
C ALA A 45 13.87 -16.41 4.80
N ALA A 46 14.12 -15.13 5.06
CA ALA A 46 13.18 -14.17 5.64
C ALA A 46 13.73 -12.75 5.48
N MET A 47 12.83 -11.76 5.47
CA MET A 47 13.15 -10.34 5.55
C MET A 47 12.57 -9.77 6.84
N THR A 48 13.38 -9.09 7.65
CA THR A 48 12.90 -8.34 8.80
C THR A 48 12.86 -6.86 8.45
N LEU A 49 11.68 -6.25 8.56
CA LEU A 49 11.49 -4.83 8.35
C LEU A 49 11.20 -4.15 9.68
N GLU A 50 12.03 -3.19 10.04
CA GLU A 50 11.78 -2.29 11.15
C GLU A 50 11.32 -0.95 10.59
N HIS A 51 10.47 -0.25 11.34
CA HIS A 51 10.09 1.12 11.03
C HIS A 51 10.37 2.00 12.25
N TYR A 52 10.64 3.28 12.00
CA TYR A 52 10.75 4.26 13.08
C TYR A 52 9.36 4.84 13.32
N PRO A 53 8.70 4.56 14.46
CA PRO A 53 7.35 5.01 14.73
C PRO A 53 7.25 6.53 14.66
N GLY A 54 6.22 7.03 13.99
CA GLY A 54 5.94 8.44 13.76
C GLY A 54 6.68 9.07 12.57
N MET A 55 7.93 8.67 12.29
CA MET A 55 8.66 9.21 11.13
C MET A 55 8.17 8.57 9.83
N THR A 56 7.94 7.26 9.85
CA THR A 56 7.53 6.50 8.66
C THR A 56 6.14 6.91 8.21
N GLU A 57 5.21 7.03 9.17
CA GLU A 57 3.84 7.49 8.94
C GLU A 57 3.83 8.90 8.37
N LYS A 58 4.67 9.80 8.90
CA LYS A 58 4.77 11.17 8.42
C LYS A 58 5.25 11.23 6.97
N ALA A 59 6.29 10.46 6.62
CA ALA A 59 6.77 10.40 5.23
C ALA A 59 5.69 9.87 4.27
N LEU A 60 4.95 8.85 4.68
CA LEU A 60 3.82 8.33 3.89
C LEU A 60 2.68 9.34 3.76
N GLN A 61 2.40 10.11 4.81
CA GLN A 61 1.40 11.19 4.78
C GLN A 61 1.80 12.30 3.81
N GLU A 62 3.07 12.68 3.77
CA GLU A 62 3.59 13.67 2.83
C GLU A 62 3.45 13.18 1.37
N ILE A 63 3.76 11.92 1.09
CA ILE A 63 3.57 11.31 -0.23
C ILE A 63 2.08 11.27 -0.61
N ASP A 64 1.20 10.86 0.30
CA ASP A 64 -0.24 10.78 0.07
C ASP A 64 -0.85 12.16 -0.21
N ALA A 65 -0.44 13.18 0.56
CA ALA A 65 -0.87 14.56 0.36
C ALA A 65 -0.39 15.11 -0.99
N GLU A 66 0.87 14.85 -1.35
CA GLU A 66 1.42 15.25 -2.64
C GLU A 66 0.69 14.57 -3.81
N ALA A 67 0.30 13.31 -3.67
CA ALA A 67 -0.48 12.61 -4.68
C ALA A 67 -1.85 13.27 -4.90
N HIS A 68 -2.58 13.59 -3.83
CA HIS A 68 -3.85 14.31 -3.94
C HIS A 68 -3.70 15.74 -4.47
N ARG A 69 -2.53 16.37 -4.27
CA ARG A 69 -2.24 17.69 -4.85
C ARG A 69 -2.01 17.62 -6.35
N ARG A 70 -1.41 16.53 -6.84
CA ARG A 70 -1.03 16.34 -8.25
C ARG A 70 -2.13 15.73 -9.10
N TRP A 71 -2.95 14.86 -8.53
CA TRP A 71 -3.97 14.10 -9.25
C TRP A 71 -5.34 14.19 -8.57
N PRO A 72 -6.44 14.17 -9.33
CA PRO A 72 -7.79 14.18 -8.80
C PRO A 72 -8.19 12.81 -8.24
N LEU A 73 -7.51 12.38 -7.17
CA LEU A 73 -7.77 11.13 -6.47
C LEU A 73 -9.01 11.26 -5.59
N ALA A 74 -9.90 10.26 -5.68
CA ALA A 74 -11.09 10.15 -4.85
C ALA A 74 -10.77 9.49 -3.50
N ALA A 75 -9.81 8.55 -3.48
CA ALA A 75 -9.33 7.91 -2.28
C ALA A 75 -7.97 7.25 -2.50
N THR A 76 -7.22 7.08 -1.41
CA THR A 76 -5.99 6.30 -1.38
C THR A 76 -5.95 5.39 -0.16
N LEU A 77 -5.19 4.29 -0.28
CA LEU A 77 -4.80 3.46 0.85
C LEU A 77 -3.32 3.10 0.73
N ILE A 78 -2.59 3.24 1.83
CA ILE A 78 -1.26 2.68 2.00
C ILE A 78 -1.29 1.81 3.25
N VAL A 79 -1.02 0.52 3.10
CA VAL A 79 -0.75 -0.40 4.21
C VAL A 79 0.67 -0.91 4.05
N HIS A 80 1.52 -0.70 5.06
CA HIS A 80 2.88 -1.21 5.04
C HIS A 80 3.11 -2.11 6.26
N ARG A 81 3.58 -3.33 6.00
CA ARG A 81 3.89 -4.29 7.03
C ARG A 81 5.30 -4.10 7.60
N HIS A 82 5.47 -4.38 8.88
CA HIS A 82 6.76 -4.51 9.55
C HIS A 82 6.85 -5.86 10.27
N GLY A 83 8.01 -6.14 10.87
CA GLY A 83 8.28 -7.42 11.50
C GLY A 83 8.95 -8.41 10.56
N ARG A 84 8.90 -9.69 10.93
CA ARG A 84 9.53 -10.78 10.17
C ARG A 84 8.56 -11.28 9.10
N LEU A 85 9.01 -11.26 7.85
CA LEU A 85 8.24 -11.66 6.68
C LEU A 85 8.94 -12.78 5.93
N LEU A 86 8.18 -13.74 5.44
CA LEU A 86 8.68 -14.90 4.67
C LEU A 86 8.49 -14.67 3.16
N PRO A 87 9.29 -15.34 2.30
CA PRO A 87 9.07 -15.30 0.86
C PRO A 87 7.61 -15.61 0.47
N GLY A 88 7.07 -14.83 -0.45
CA GLY A 88 5.68 -14.89 -0.88
C GLY A 88 4.69 -14.12 0.00
N GLU A 89 5.08 -13.65 1.18
CA GLU A 89 4.21 -12.80 1.99
C GLU A 89 4.15 -11.37 1.44
N ASP A 90 2.96 -10.78 1.46
CA ASP A 90 2.76 -9.39 1.08
C ASP A 90 3.34 -8.45 2.13
N ILE A 91 4.07 -7.44 1.68
CA ILE A 91 4.75 -6.43 2.49
C ILE A 91 3.97 -5.12 2.47
N VAL A 92 3.57 -4.68 1.28
CA VAL A 92 2.99 -3.36 1.07
C VAL A 92 1.81 -3.45 0.13
N LEU A 93 0.75 -2.71 0.46
CA LEU A 93 -0.41 -2.48 -0.37
C LEU A 93 -0.56 -0.99 -0.59
N VAL A 94 -0.62 -0.58 -1.86
CA VAL A 94 -0.97 0.78 -2.26
C VAL A 94 -2.17 0.72 -3.18
N MET A 95 -3.19 1.53 -2.89
CA MET A 95 -4.35 1.72 -3.76
C MET A 95 -4.54 3.20 -4.05
N ALA A 96 -4.79 3.53 -5.32
CA ALA A 96 -5.20 4.86 -5.76
C ALA A 96 -6.51 4.73 -6.55
N ALA A 97 -7.54 5.45 -6.10
CA ALA A 97 -8.86 5.44 -6.69
C ALA A 97 -9.21 6.81 -7.27
N SER A 98 -9.82 6.85 -8.43
CA SER A 98 -10.27 8.08 -9.07
C SER A 98 -11.44 7.83 -10.02
N ALA A 99 -12.01 8.91 -10.58
CA ALA A 99 -13.12 8.80 -11.53
C ALA A 99 -12.72 8.09 -12.84
N HIS A 100 -11.46 8.22 -13.27
CA HIS A 100 -10.96 7.66 -14.52
C HIS A 100 -9.56 7.09 -14.33
N ARG A 101 -9.28 5.97 -15.00
CA ARG A 101 -8.03 5.21 -14.83
C ARG A 101 -6.75 6.05 -14.88
N ASP A 102 -6.71 7.11 -15.69
CA ASP A 102 -5.50 7.89 -15.93
C ASP A 102 -4.98 8.61 -14.68
N ALA A 103 -5.87 8.99 -13.75
CA ALA A 103 -5.45 9.56 -12.47
C ALA A 103 -5.17 8.49 -11.41
N ALA A 104 -5.68 7.26 -11.60
CA ALA A 104 -5.43 6.15 -10.69
C ALA A 104 -4.06 5.48 -10.93
N PHE A 105 -3.58 5.44 -12.18
CA PHE A 105 -2.25 4.94 -12.56
C PHE A 105 -1.16 6.00 -12.38
#